data_AF-A0A6G2DHZ7-F1
#
_entry.id   AF-A0A6G2DHZ7-F1
#
_cell.length_a   1.000
_cell.length_b   1.000
_cell.length_c   1.000
_cell.angle_alpha   90.00
_cell.angle_beta   90.00
_cell.angle_gamma   90.00
#
_symmetry.space_group_name_H-M   'P 1'
#
loop_
_entity.id
_entity.type
_entity.pdbx_description
1 polymer ?
#
loop_
_entity_poly.entity_id
_entity_poly.type
_entity_poly.pdbx_seq_one_letter_code
_entity_poly.pdbx_strand_id
1 'polypeptide(L)' 'MSLTSKQRAFLNSQAHTLKPIIQIGKNGLNDQIKTSVRQALDARELIKVT' A
#
# COMPACT_ATOMS: atom_id res chain seq x y z
N MET A 1 -1.82 -12.76 -12.74
CA MET A 1 -1.75 -13.63 -11.54
C MET A 1 -2.48 -12.93 -10.41
N SER A 2 -3.48 -13.57 -9.80
CA SER A 2 -4.29 -12.97 -8.72
C SER A 2 -3.87 -13.58 -7.38
N LEU A 3 -3.78 -12.76 -6.33
CA LEU A 3 -3.55 -13.24 -4.97
C LEU A 3 -4.71 -14.14 -4.52
N THR A 4 -4.39 -15.33 -4.01
CA THR A 4 -5.39 -16.19 -3.38
C THR A 4 -5.96 -15.55 -2.11
N SER A 5 -7.15 -15.98 -1.68
CA SER A 5 -7.78 -15.47 -0.45
C SER A 5 -6.89 -15.65 0.79
N LYS A 6 -6.15 -16.77 0.87
CA LYS A 6 -5.20 -17.04 1.96
C LYS A 6 -4.02 -16.06 1.96
N GLN A 7 -3.42 -15.83 0.79
CA GLN A 7 -2.32 -14.88 0.64
C GLN A 7 -2.76 -13.45 0.96
N ARG A 8 -3.95 -13.05 0.53
CA ARG A 8 -4.52 -11.73 0.85
C ARG A 8 -4.74 -11.56 2.36
N ALA A 9 -5.29 -12.56 3.04
CA ALA A 9 -5.50 -12.50 4.48
C ALA A 9 -4.18 -12.38 5.25
N PHE A 10 -3.15 -13.12 4.83
CA PHE A 10 -1.80 -13.05 5.40
C PHE A 10 -1.12 -11.68 5.17
N LEU A 11 -1.25 -11.09 3.99
CA LEU A 11 -0.72 -9.74 3.73
C LEU A 11 -1.48 -8.67 4.52
N ASN A 12 -2.81 -8.83 4.68
CA ASN A 12 -3.62 -7.93 5.49
C ASN A 12 -3.25 -7.96 6.97
N SER A 13 -2.96 -9.14 7.54
CA SER A 13 -2.51 -9.23 8.94
C SER A 13 -1.17 -8.53 9.16
N GLN A 14 -0.23 -8.71 8.23
CA GLN A 14 1.06 -7.99 8.26
C GLN A 14 0.89 -6.48 8.07
N ALA A 15 -0.02 -6.04 7.20
CA ALA A 15 -0.29 -4.62 6.98
C ALA A 15 -0.98 -3.95 8.19
N HIS A 16 -1.64 -4.72 9.07
CA HIS A 16 -2.32 -4.15 10.24
C HIS A 16 -1.34 -3.46 11.19
N THR A 17 -0.17 -4.07 11.43
CA THR A 17 0.89 -3.54 12.30
C THR A 17 1.72 -2.43 11.63
N LEU A 18 1.63 -2.28 10.30
CA LEU A 18 2.35 -1.23 9.60
C LEU A 18 1.72 0.14 9.86
N LYS A 19 2.57 1.14 10.03
CA LYS A 19 2.14 2.55 10.01
C LYS A 19 1.89 2.96 8.56
N PRO A 20 0.75 3.63 8.26
CA PRO A 20 0.52 4.16 6.93
C PRO A 20 1.56 5.23 6.62
N ILE A 21 2.14 5.11 5.43
CA ILE A 21 3.21 6.01 4.97
C ILE A 21 2.74 6.95 3.87
N ILE A 22 1.58 6.65 3.28
CA ILE A 22 0.96 7.46 2.22
C ILE A 22 -0.48 7.71 2.65
N GLN A 23 -0.90 8.97 2.56
CA GLN A 23 -2.26 9.40 2.86
C GLN A 23 -2.87 10.07 1.64
N ILE A 24 -4.05 9.61 1.22
CA ILE A 24 -4.80 10.17 0.10
C ILE A 24 -5.84 11.14 0.65
N GLY A 25 -5.57 12.44 0.50
CA GLY A 25 -6.47 13.50 0.94
C GLY A 25 -7.60 13.80 -0.05
N LYS A 26 -8.31 14.91 0.18
CA LYS A 26 -9.46 15.36 -0.64
C LYS A 26 -9.13 15.59 -2.12
N ASN A 27 -7.86 15.84 -2.45
CA ASN A 27 -7.40 15.99 -3.83
C ASN A 27 -7.33 14.65 -4.60
N GLY A 28 -7.64 13.53 -3.95
CA GLY A 28 -7.71 12.22 -4.56
C GLY A 28 -6.36 11.69 -5.04
N LEU A 29 -6.40 10.76 -5.98
CA LEU A 29 -5.22 10.14 -6.55
C LEU A 29 -4.62 11.04 -7.64
N ASN A 30 -3.46 11.63 -7.36
CA ASN A 30 -2.68 12.42 -8.33
C ASN A 30 -1.41 11.66 -8.78
N ASP A 31 -0.73 12.15 -9.82
CA ASP A 31 0.48 11.50 -10.35
C ASP A 31 1.66 11.50 -9.37
N GLN A 32 1.69 12.48 -8.47
CA GLN A 32 2.69 12.56 -7.41
C GLN A 32 2.49 11.42 -6.40
N ILE A 33 1.26 11.15 -5.97
CA ILE A 33 0.89 10.02 -5.11
C ILE A 33 1.22 8.70 -5.80
N LYS A 34 0.90 8.53 -7.09
CA LYS A 34 1.27 7.31 -7.84
C LYS A 34 2.78 7.07 -7.83
N THR A 35 3.57 8.13 -7.98
CA THR A 35 5.04 8.05 -7.95
C THR A 35 5.54 7.66 -6.56
N SER A 36 5.03 8.30 -5.51
CA SER A 36 5.36 7.96 -4.12
C SER A 36 4.95 6.53 -3.77
N VAL A 37 3.79 6.06 -4.23
CA VAL A 37 3.31 4.68 -4.05
C VAL A 37 4.28 3.69 -4.68
N ARG A 38 4.74 3.92 -5.92
CA ARG A 38 5.72 3.02 -6.56
C ARG A 38 7.04 3.00 -5.81
N GLN A 39 7.61 4.16 -5.50
CA GLN A 39 8.88 4.25 -4.77
C GLN A 39 8.80 3.57 -3.40
N ALA A 40 7.69 3.76 -2.68
CA ALA A 40 7.49 3.13 -1.40
C ALA A 40 7.31 1.61 -1.51
N LEU A 41 6.62 1.14 -2.56
CA LEU A 41 6.45 -0.28 -2.82
C LEU A 41 7.79 -0.94 -3.20
N ASP A 42 8.59 -0.30 -4.06
CA ASP A 42 9.91 -0.80 -4.46
C ASP A 42 10.87 -0.90 -3.27
N ALA A 43 10.75 0.01 -2.30
CA ALA A 43 11.62 0.02 -1.12
C ALA A 43 11.23 -0.97 -0.01
N ARG A 44 9.97 -1.41 0.05
CA ARG A 44 9.42 -2.16 1.21
C ARG A 44 8.62 -3.40 0.87
N GLU A 45 8.32 -3.62 -0.41
CA GLU A 45 7.51 -4.73 -0.98
C GLU A 45 6.05 -4.80 -0.47
N LEU A 46 5.75 -4.21 0.69
CA LEU A 46 4.43 -4.08 1.30
C LEU A 46 4.29 -2.67 1.92
N ILE A 47 3.22 -1.98 1.54
CA ILE A 47 2.93 -0.63 2.02
C ILE A 47 1.48 -0.53 2.51
N LYS A 48 1.25 0.40 3.44
CA LYS A 48 -0.08 0.76 3.91
C LYS A 48 -0.40 2.18 3.49
N VAL A 49 -1.54 2.35 2.84
CA VAL A 49 -2.07 3.62 2.36
C VAL A 49 -3.40 3.88 3.09
N THR A 50 -3.59 5.11 3.56
CA THR A 50 -4.84 5.57 4.22
C THR A 50 -5.56 6.62 3.41
#